data_AF-A0A0D2ZZD3-F1
#
_entry.id   AF-A0A0D2ZZD3-F1
#
_cell.length_a   1.000
_cell.length_b   1.000
_cell.length_c   1.000
_cell.angle_alpha   90.00
_cell.angle_beta   90.00
_cell.angle_gamma   90.00
#
_symmetry.space_group_name_H-M   'P 1'
#
loop_
_entity.id
_entity.type
_entity.pdbx_description
1 polymer ?
#
loop_
_entity_poly.entity_id
_entity_poly.type
_entity_poly.pdbx_seq_one_letter_code
_entity_poly.pdbx_strand_id
1 'polypeptide(L)'
;MVFSFTSLGGKVERSLKKGIGPDMFQLQGENYHLLGNLTPPDGSEPKFGQLYIVDTENEVENRTKCLSSGKHALSVKKNDHLRKDIIDCLMKMLNEVNPY
;
A
#
# COMPACT_ATOMS: atom_id res chain seq x y z
N MET A 1 3.42 -4.69 -1.07
CA MET A 1 2.45 -3.64 -1.42
C MET A 1 2.96 -3.04 -2.71
N VAL A 2 2.11 -2.99 -3.74
CA VAL A 2 2.52 -2.61 -5.10
C VAL A 2 2.70 -1.10 -5.22
N PHE A 3 2.30 -0.32 -4.22
CA PHE A 3 2.52 1.12 -4.09
C PHE A 3 2.88 1.43 -2.64
N SER A 4 3.71 2.43 -2.41
CA SER A 4 3.99 2.94 -1.06
C SER A 4 3.09 4.15 -0.84
N PHE A 5 2.10 3.98 0.03
CA PHE A 5 1.35 5.12 0.56
C PHE A 5 1.94 5.44 1.93
N THR A 6 2.02 6.73 2.27
CA THR A 6 2.39 7.17 3.62
C THR A 6 1.44 6.49 4.60
N SER A 7 1.97 5.59 5.43
CA SER A 7 1.21 5.07 6.55
C SER A 7 0.91 6.24 7.49
N LEU A 8 -0.38 6.50 7.68
CA LEU A 8 -0.89 7.64 8.41
C LEU A 8 -1.15 7.23 9.85
N GLY A 9 -0.38 7.80 10.78
CA GLY A 9 -0.58 7.72 12.22
C GLY A 9 -1.11 9.04 12.75
N GLY A 10 -1.99 8.96 13.74
CA GLY A 10 -2.54 10.13 14.40
C GLY A 10 -3.70 9.75 15.31
N LYS A 11 -4.13 10.68 16.17
CA LYS A 11 -5.28 10.46 17.04
C LYS A 11 -6.55 10.55 16.20
N VAL A 12 -7.15 9.39 15.90
CA VAL A 12 -8.43 9.31 15.18
C VAL A 12 -9.58 9.54 16.14
N GLU A 13 -10.29 10.64 15.94
CA GLU A 13 -11.55 10.94 16.60
C GLU A 13 -12.72 10.42 15.75
N ARG A 14 -13.56 9.58 16.37
CA ARG A 14 -14.68 8.90 15.70
C ARG A 14 -16.04 9.47 16.09
N SER A 15 -16.06 10.59 16.81
CA SER A 15 -17.29 11.29 17.22
C SER A 15 -17.99 12.04 16.08
N LEU A 16 -17.46 11.99 14.85
CA LEU A 16 -18.09 12.64 13.70
C LEU A 16 -19.48 12.06 13.44
N LYS A 17 -20.45 12.95 13.22
CA LYS A 17 -21.80 12.54 12.82
C LYS A 17 -21.73 11.86 11.46
N LYS A 18 -22.32 10.67 11.36
CA LYS A 18 -22.49 9.99 10.08
C LYS A 18 -23.43 10.81 9.21
N GLY A 19 -22.93 11.25 8.05
CA GLY A 19 -23.72 11.90 7.03
C GLY A 19 -24.31 10.89 6.04
N ILE A 20 -24.90 11.39 4.95
CA ILE A 20 -25.42 10.58 3.84
C ILE A 20 -24.29 10.13 2.90
N GLY A 21 -23.08 10.70 3.05
CA GLY A 21 -21.90 10.41 2.22
C GLY A 21 -20.97 9.33 2.81
N PRO A 22 -19.76 9.18 2.22
CA PRO A 22 -18.74 8.25 2.69
C PRO A 22 -18.42 8.42 4.18
N ASP A 23 -18.07 7.32 4.87
CA ASP A 23 -17.73 7.35 6.29
C ASP A 23 -16.51 8.28 6.52
N MET A 24 -16.74 9.34 7.27
CA MET A 24 -15.71 10.32 7.61
C MET A 24 -15.10 10.00 8.98
N PHE A 25 -13.82 10.28 9.14
CA PHE A 25 -13.14 10.29 10.43
C PHE A 25 -12.34 11.58 10.59
N GLN A 26 -12.14 12.02 11.84
CA GLN A 26 -11.35 13.20 12.13
C GLN A 26 -9.99 12.80 12.71
N LEU A 27 -8.93 13.50 12.30
CA LEU A 27 -7.62 13.40 12.93
C LEU A 27 -7.41 14.63 13.81
N GLN A 28 -6.87 14.44 15.01
CA GLN A 28 -6.52 15.50 15.93
C GLN A 28 -5.05 15.45 16.33
N GLY A 29 -4.48 16.63 16.57
CA GLY A 29 -3.08 16.77 16.97
C GLY A 29 -2.11 16.59 15.81
N GLU A 30 -0.90 16.18 16.14
CA GLU A 30 0.15 15.92 15.14
C GLU A 30 -0.08 14.59 14.45
N ASN A 31 -0.10 14.63 13.11
CA ASN A 31 -0.01 13.42 12.31
C ASN A 31 1.46 13.00 12.21
N TYR A 32 1.69 11.70 12.28
CA TYR A 32 3.02 11.11 12.18
C TYR A 32 2.99 9.91 11.25
N HIS A 33 4.16 9.50 10.80
CA HIS A 33 4.28 8.29 10.01
C HIS A 33 4.15 7.06 10.93
N LEU A 34 3.17 6.19 10.66
CA LEU A 34 2.97 4.97 11.45
C LEU A 34 3.55 3.78 10.69
N LEU A 35 4.85 3.55 10.84
CA LEU A 35 5.45 2.32 10.30
C LEU A 35 5.06 1.15 11.20
N GLY A 36 4.40 0.14 10.64
CA GLY A 36 4.12 -1.10 11.37
C GLY A 36 5.40 -1.92 11.58
N ASN A 37 5.33 -2.95 12.42
CA ASN A 37 6.47 -3.84 12.64
C ASN A 37 6.96 -4.45 11.32
N LEU A 38 8.28 -4.51 11.13
CA LEU A 38 8.90 -5.12 9.96
C LEU A 38 8.59 -6.62 9.83
N THR A 39 8.39 -7.28 10.97
CA THR A 39 8.00 -8.67 11.06
C THR A 39 6.68 -8.80 11.83
N PRO A 40 5.80 -9.73 11.43
CA PRO A 40 4.60 -10.02 12.20
C PRO A 40 5.00 -10.52 13.61
N PRO A 41 4.22 -10.20 14.65
CA PRO A 41 4.34 -10.83 15.96
C PRO A 41 4.28 -12.36 15.89
N ASP A 42 4.89 -13.03 16.87
CA ASP A 42 4.91 -14.49 16.94
C ASP A 42 3.50 -15.09 16.86
N GLY A 43 3.33 -16.09 15.98
CA GLY A 43 2.06 -16.76 15.75
C GLY A 43 1.05 -15.99 14.90
N SER A 44 1.39 -14.80 14.38
CA SER A 44 0.53 -14.03 13.48
C SER A 44 0.99 -14.10 12.02
N GLU A 45 0.03 -14.04 11.10
CA GLU A 45 0.33 -14.02 9.66
C GLU A 45 0.77 -12.62 9.19
N PRO A 46 1.70 -12.53 8.21
CA PRO A 46 2.05 -11.26 7.59
C PRO A 46 0.83 -10.60 6.94
N LYS A 47 0.50 -9.35 7.31
CA LYS A 47 -0.66 -8.61 6.78
C LYS A 47 -0.31 -7.59 5.70
N PHE A 48 0.94 -7.13 5.67
CA PHE A 48 1.42 -6.18 4.67
C PHE A 48 2.91 -6.42 4.44
N GLY A 49 3.38 -6.05 3.26
CA GLY A 49 4.81 -6.06 2.91
C GLY A 49 5.12 -4.79 2.14
N GLN A 50 6.29 -4.22 2.32
CA GLN A 50 6.75 -3.04 1.59
C GLN A 50 7.88 -3.49 0.65
N LEU A 51 7.83 -3.08 -0.61
CA LEU A 51 8.84 -3.42 -1.61
C LEU A 51 9.53 -2.14 -2.09
N TYR A 52 10.85 -2.11 -2.00
CA TYR A 52 11.67 -1.09 -2.64
C TYR A 52 12.22 -1.67 -3.96
N ILE A 53 11.96 -0.99 -5.07
CA ILE A 53 12.42 -1.44 -6.40
C ILE A 53 13.52 -0.48 -6.85
N VAL A 54 14.75 -0.97 -6.86
CA VAL A 54 15.94 -0.19 -7.22
C VAL A 54 16.05 0.00 -8.74
N ASP A 55 15.65 -1.03 -9.49
CA ASP A 55 15.67 -1.03 -10.94
C ASP A 55 14.47 -0.23 -11.47
N THR A 56 14.72 1.04 -11.76
CA THR A 56 13.75 2.00 -12.30
C THR A 56 13.36 1.67 -13.74
N GLU A 57 14.26 1.06 -14.53
CA GLU A 57 13.98 0.74 -15.94
C GLU A 57 12.92 -0.36 -16.04
N ASN A 58 13.02 -1.37 -15.16
CA ASN A 58 12.10 -2.51 -15.14
C ASN A 58 11.07 -2.43 -14.00
N GLU A 59 10.86 -1.25 -13.42
CA GLU A 59 10.08 -1.09 -12.20
C GLU A 59 8.65 -1.63 -12.32
N VAL A 60 7.98 -1.33 -13.42
CA VAL A 60 6.60 -1.78 -13.70
C VAL A 60 6.51 -3.31 -13.78
N GLU A 61 7.49 -3.94 -14.43
CA GLU A 61 7.53 -5.39 -14.57
C GLU A 61 7.83 -6.06 -13.22
N ASN A 62 8.76 -5.49 -12.45
CA ASN A 62 9.08 -5.92 -11.10
C ASN A 62 7.87 -5.77 -10.15
N ARG A 63 7.11 -4.68 -10.24
CA ARG A 63 5.84 -4.46 -9.50
C ARG A 63 4.78 -5.49 -9.88
N THR A 64 4.63 -5.79 -11.17
CA THR A 64 3.65 -6.77 -11.68
C THR A 64 3.95 -8.18 -11.18
N LYS A 65 5.23 -8.55 -11.07
CA LYS A 65 5.70 -9.86 -10.61
C LYS A 65 5.77 -10.00 -9.08
N CYS A 66 5.56 -8.91 -8.31
CA CYS A 66 5.71 -8.90 -6.86
C CYS A 66 4.83 -9.94 -6.13
N LEU A 67 3.66 -10.26 -6.66
CA LEU A 67 2.72 -11.22 -6.03
C LEU A 67 2.89 -12.66 -6.53
N SER A 68 3.72 -12.90 -7.55
CA SER A 68 3.80 -14.21 -8.22
C SER A 68 4.93 -15.13 -7.74
N SER A 69 5.81 -14.69 -6.82
CA SER A 69 7.12 -15.35 -6.63
C SER A 69 7.55 -15.64 -5.18
N GLY A 70 6.60 -15.79 -4.24
CA GLY A 70 6.90 -16.16 -2.85
C GLY A 70 6.76 -17.66 -2.55
N LYS A 71 7.60 -18.21 -1.65
CA LYS A 71 7.46 -19.59 -1.11
C LYS A 71 6.16 -19.79 -0.30
N HIS A 72 5.59 -18.70 0.22
CA HIS A 72 4.21 -18.58 0.66
C HIS A 72 3.46 -17.70 -0.34
N ALA A 73 3.33 -18.17 -1.57
CA ALA A 73 2.43 -17.54 -2.52
C ALA A 73 1.06 -17.48 -1.81
N LEU A 74 0.54 -16.27 -1.57
CA LEU A 74 -0.91 -16.13 -1.49
C LEU A 74 -1.44 -16.96 -2.66
N SER A 75 -2.49 -17.75 -2.45
CA SER A 75 -3.15 -18.48 -3.53
C SER A 75 -3.84 -17.47 -4.46
N VAL A 76 -3.04 -16.69 -5.16
CA VAL A 76 -3.42 -15.75 -6.19
C VAL A 76 -4.04 -16.63 -7.27
N LYS A 77 -5.36 -16.57 -7.39
CA LYS A 77 -6.08 -17.26 -8.46
C LYS A 77 -5.41 -16.84 -9.78
N LYS A 78 -5.40 -17.70 -10.81
CA LYS A 78 -4.86 -17.37 -12.15
C LYS A 78 -5.44 -16.07 -12.77
N ASN A 79 -6.52 -15.54 -12.19
CA ASN A 79 -7.24 -14.35 -12.63
C ASN A 79 -6.87 -13.10 -11.83
N ASP A 80 -6.01 -13.25 -10.81
CA ASP A 80 -5.67 -12.21 -9.84
C ASP A 80 -4.29 -11.61 -10.18
N HIS A 81 -4.06 -11.43 -11.48
CA HIS A 81 -2.91 -10.73 -12.00
C HIS A 81 -3.08 -9.23 -11.79
N LEU A 82 -2.03 -8.60 -11.25
CA LEU A 82 -1.96 -7.15 -11.21
C LEU A 82 -2.01 -6.61 -12.64
N ARG A 83 -2.94 -5.68 -12.85
CA ARG A 83 -3.16 -5.00 -14.12
C ARG A 83 -2.03 -4.00 -14.38
N LYS A 84 -1.18 -4.30 -15.37
CA LYS A 84 -0.02 -3.47 -15.73
C LYS A 84 -0.41 -2.03 -16.09
N ASP A 85 -1.53 -1.88 -16.80
CA ASP A 85 -2.10 -0.57 -17.18
C ASP A 85 -2.48 0.29 -15.97
N ILE A 86 -3.04 -0.32 -14.91
CA ILE A 86 -3.33 0.38 -13.65
C ILE A 86 -2.02 0.77 -12.96
N ILE A 87 -1.01 -0.12 -13.00
CA ILE A 87 0.28 0.17 -12.38
C ILE A 87 0.97 1.35 -13.04
N ASP A 88 1.03 1.34 -14.37
CA ASP A 88 1.61 2.43 -15.17
C ASP A 88 0.91 3.76 -14.91
N CYS A 89 -0.42 3.75 -14.84
CA CYS A 89 -1.23 4.95 -14.59
C CYS A 89 -0.91 5.54 -13.20
N LEU A 90 -0.93 4.70 -12.16
CA LEU A 90 -0.64 5.13 -10.79
C LEU A 90 0.81 5.59 -10.63
N MET A 91 1.78 4.91 -11.25
CA MET A 91 3.18 5.34 -11.23
C MET A 91 3.38 6.71 -11.87
N LYS A 92 2.78 6.95 -13.05
CA LYS A 92 2.85 8.26 -13.71
C LYS A 92 2.27 9.37 -12.84
N MET A 93 1.09 9.14 -12.26
CA MET A 93 0.46 10.08 -11.33
C MET A 93 1.35 10.36 -10.12
N LEU A 94 1.94 9.33 -9.52
CA LEU A 94 2.82 9.48 -8.36
C LEU A 94 4.10 10.25 -8.71
N ASN A 95 4.73 9.97 -9.85
CA ASN A 95 5.94 10.67 -10.29
C ASN A 95 5.67 12.14 -10.66
N GLU A 96 4.47 12.46 -11.14
CA GLU A 96 4.06 13.83 -11.45
C GLU A 96 3.89 14.67 -10.17
N VAL A 97 3.32 14.07 -9.12
CA VAL A 97 3.01 14.77 -7.86
C VAL A 97 4.19 14.71 -6.86
N ASN A 98 4.97 13.63 -6.90
CA ASN A 98 6.14 13.41 -6.05
C ASN A 98 7.35 12.95 -6.90
N PRO A 99 8.01 13.86 -7.62
CA PRO A 99 9.15 13.55 -8.48
C PRO A 99 10.45 13.23 -7.72
N TYR A 100 10.42 13.25 -6.38
CA TYR A 100 11.57 13.04 -5.49
C TYR A 100 11.39 11.80 -4.60
#